data_AF-A0A9E2QH06-F1
#
_entry.id   AF-A0A9E2QH06-F1
#
_cell.length_a   1.000
_cell.length_b   1.000
_cell.length_c   1.000
_cell.angle_alpha   90.00
_cell.angle_beta   90.00
_cell.angle_gamma   90.00
#
_symmetry.space_group_name_H-M   'P 1'
#
loop_
_entity.id
_entity.type
_entity.pdbx_description
1 polymer ?
#
loop_
_entity_poly.entity_id
_entity_poly.type
_entity_poly.pdbx_seq_one_letter_code
_entity_poly.pdbx_strand_id
1 'polypeptide(L)'
;MSKRVILKGVCHFHSETGSGGGYWAFQDKKFIQKNVPRGYCKKCGRCLTPEQWECLERNKGVLFSTTNLSIPWCKNGKHEEEISDLWSYEGLNYLENGDILTIYSPNNPKKIEWRGTISLIRNTSEPLTHTDQQGVEREKWTKYFLEKYPAQLIKARKS
;
A
#
# COMPACT_ATOMS: atom_id res chain seq x y z
N MET A 1 -23.06 -8.72 -23.42
CA MET A 1 -22.50 -9.16 -22.11
C MET A 1 -21.18 -8.44 -21.87
N SER A 2 -21.08 -7.53 -20.89
CA SER A 2 -19.82 -6.84 -20.58
C SER A 2 -18.81 -7.81 -19.95
N LYS A 3 -17.61 -7.93 -20.53
CA LYS A 3 -16.50 -8.75 -20.03
C LYS A 3 -16.11 -8.25 -18.64
N ARG A 4 -16.05 -9.17 -17.65
CA ARG A 4 -15.50 -8.85 -16.34
C ARG A 4 -14.00 -8.63 -16.48
N VAL A 5 -13.51 -7.46 -16.08
CA VAL A 5 -12.08 -7.14 -16.05
C VAL A 5 -11.47 -7.82 -14.83
N ILE A 6 -10.38 -8.57 -15.04
CA ILE A 6 -9.61 -9.21 -13.97
C ILE A 6 -8.36 -8.38 -13.74
N LEU A 7 -8.26 -7.76 -12.56
CA LEU A 7 -7.08 -7.01 -12.14
C LEU A 7 -6.09 -7.96 -11.45
N LYS A 8 -4.78 -7.71 -11.62
CA LYS A 8 -3.69 -8.48 -11.00
C LYS A 8 -2.82 -7.54 -10.19
N GLY A 9 -2.49 -7.90 -8.97
CA GLY A 9 -1.97 -6.93 -8.03
C GLY A 9 -1.58 -7.54 -6.70
N VAL A 10 -1.62 -6.70 -5.67
CA VAL A 10 -1.36 -7.09 -4.28
C VAL A 10 -2.46 -6.55 -3.38
N CYS A 11 -2.73 -7.25 -2.29
CA CYS A 11 -3.50 -6.68 -1.19
C CYS A 11 -2.72 -5.49 -0.59
N HIS A 12 -3.41 -4.47 -0.12
CA HIS A 12 -2.80 -3.29 0.46
C HIS A 12 -3.70 -2.67 1.53
N PHE A 13 -3.17 -2.43 2.72
CA PHE A 13 -3.84 -1.58 3.70
C PHE A 13 -3.51 -0.12 3.41
N HIS A 14 -4.52 0.66 3.01
CA HIS A 14 -4.36 2.08 2.74
C HIS A 14 -4.86 2.90 3.94
N SER A 15 -3.98 3.66 4.59
CA SER A 15 -4.34 4.60 5.65
C SER A 15 -4.11 6.02 5.17
N GLU A 16 -5.17 6.84 5.19
CA GLU A 16 -5.04 8.28 4.97
C GLU A 16 -4.45 8.90 6.25
N THR A 17 -3.34 9.62 6.11
CA THR A 17 -2.57 10.19 7.21
C THR A 17 -3.44 11.05 8.15
N GLY A 18 -3.40 10.75 9.45
CA GLY A 18 -3.84 11.66 10.52
C GLY A 18 -5.18 11.35 11.20
N SER A 19 -6.01 10.48 10.63
CA SER A 19 -7.20 9.93 11.30
C SER A 19 -6.93 8.45 11.52
N GLY A 20 -6.95 7.96 12.77
CA GLY A 20 -6.43 6.65 13.16
C GLY A 20 -7.12 5.44 12.53
N GLY A 21 -6.94 5.27 11.21
CA GLY A 21 -7.65 4.30 10.42
C GLY A 21 -7.23 4.12 8.96
N GLY A 22 -7.67 3.02 8.35
CA GLY A 22 -7.49 2.73 6.93
C GLY A 22 -8.54 1.81 6.26
N TYR A 23 -8.32 1.55 4.98
CA TYR A 23 -9.18 0.76 4.11
C TYR A 23 -8.43 -0.48 3.61
N TRP A 24 -9.13 -1.61 3.56
CA TRP A 24 -8.65 -2.75 2.79
C TRP A 24 -8.77 -2.43 1.31
N ALA A 25 -7.61 -2.38 0.66
CA ALA A 25 -7.50 -2.03 -0.74
C ALA A 25 -6.72 -3.10 -1.50
N PHE A 26 -6.82 -3.01 -2.81
CA PHE A 26 -6.05 -3.77 -3.77
C PHE A 26 -5.26 -2.78 -4.62
N GLN A 27 -3.95 -3.01 -4.75
CA GLN A 27 -3.11 -2.24 -5.66
C GLN A 27 -2.88 -3.02 -6.95
N ASP A 28 -3.35 -2.48 -8.08
CA ASP A 28 -3.06 -3.03 -9.40
C ASP A 28 -1.56 -2.87 -9.72
N LYS A 29 -0.92 -3.99 -10.08
CA LYS A 29 0.53 -4.07 -10.30
C LYS A 29 1.01 -3.19 -11.46
N LYS A 30 0.15 -2.87 -12.44
CA LYS A 30 0.54 -2.04 -13.59
C LYS A 30 0.86 -0.59 -13.19
N PHE A 31 0.41 -0.18 -12.01
CA PHE A 31 0.65 1.14 -11.41
C PHE A 31 1.72 1.10 -10.31
N ILE A 32 2.56 0.05 -10.30
CA ILE A 32 3.71 -0.06 -9.40
C ILE A 32 4.97 -0.08 -10.25
N GLN A 33 5.77 0.98 -10.17
CA GLN A 33 7.10 1.02 -10.75
C GLN A 33 8.11 0.51 -9.72
N LYS A 34 8.82 -0.56 -10.06
CA LYS A 34 9.77 -1.23 -9.15
C LYS A 34 11.13 -0.54 -9.16
N ASN A 35 11.80 -0.54 -8.01
CA ASN A 35 13.19 -0.10 -7.85
C ASN A 35 13.47 1.31 -8.41
N VAL A 36 12.61 2.28 -8.06
CA VAL A 36 12.77 3.67 -8.52
C VAL A 36 13.74 4.41 -7.59
N PRO A 37 14.81 5.01 -8.14
CA PRO A 37 15.66 5.91 -7.36
C PRO A 37 14.85 7.14 -6.95
N ARG A 38 14.87 7.46 -5.66
CA ARG A 38 14.03 8.54 -5.10
C ARG A 38 14.68 9.91 -5.15
N GLY A 39 15.92 10.02 -5.60
CA GLY A 39 16.61 11.31 -5.68
C GLY A 39 17.04 11.86 -4.32
N TYR A 40 16.99 11.05 -3.24
CA TYR A 40 17.50 11.46 -1.93
C TYR A 40 18.31 10.35 -1.25
N CYS A 41 19.18 10.78 -0.34
CA CYS A 41 20.01 9.90 0.46
C CYS A 41 19.20 9.29 1.61
N LYS A 42 19.10 7.96 1.68
CA LYS A 42 18.38 7.29 2.78
C LYS A 42 19.02 7.47 4.16
N LYS A 43 20.30 7.85 4.21
CA LYS A 43 21.06 8.06 5.46
C LYS A 43 20.87 9.45 6.06
N CYS A 44 20.85 10.49 5.21
CA CYS A 44 20.87 11.88 5.67
C CYS A 44 19.72 12.73 5.13
N GLY A 45 18.85 12.17 4.28
CA GLY A 45 17.70 12.89 3.69
C GLY A 45 18.06 13.94 2.63
N ARG A 46 19.34 14.16 2.33
CA ARG A 46 19.75 15.14 1.32
C ARG A 46 19.35 14.69 -0.08
N CYS A 47 18.84 15.63 -0.88
CA CYS A 47 18.60 15.42 -2.30
C CYS A 47 19.93 15.18 -3.02
N LEU A 48 19.95 14.19 -3.91
CA LEU A 48 21.11 13.79 -4.73
C LEU A 48 21.01 14.33 -6.16
N THR A 49 19.80 14.66 -6.60
CA THR A 49 19.47 15.13 -7.95
C THR A 49 18.66 16.44 -7.86
N PRO A 50 19.22 17.59 -8.27
CA PRO A 50 18.52 18.89 -8.21
C PRO A 50 17.27 18.97 -9.10
N GLU A 51 17.19 18.16 -10.16
CA GLU A 51 16.11 18.16 -11.15
C GLU A 51 14.83 17.47 -10.65
N GLN A 52 14.88 16.73 -9.54
CA GLN A 52 13.74 16.04 -8.92
C GLN A 52 13.14 16.87 -7.76
N TRP A 53 12.81 18.14 -8.04
CA TRP A 53 12.33 19.15 -7.08
C TRP A 53 11.12 18.71 -6.21
N GLU A 54 10.38 17.68 -6.61
CA GLU A 54 9.30 17.07 -5.82
C GLU A 54 9.76 16.49 -4.46
N CYS A 55 11.06 16.21 -4.27
CA CYS A 55 11.62 15.71 -3.01
C CYS A 55 11.50 16.70 -1.84
N LEU A 56 11.38 18.00 -2.09
CA LEU A 56 11.28 19.02 -1.03
C LEU A 56 9.83 19.22 -0.54
N GLU A 57 8.82 19.03 -1.39
CA GLU A 57 7.43 19.29 -0.99
C GLU A 57 6.81 18.15 -0.17
N ARG A 58 7.14 16.88 -0.46
CA ARG A 58 6.66 15.74 0.34
C ARG A 58 7.36 15.57 1.70
N ASN A 59 8.57 16.12 1.83
CA ASN A 59 9.32 16.07 3.09
C ASN A 59 8.96 17.19 4.07
N LYS A 60 7.97 18.04 3.78
CA LYS A 60 7.39 18.94 4.81
C LYS A 60 6.80 18.19 6.01
N GLY A 61 6.57 16.87 5.90
CA GLY A 61 6.20 16.00 7.02
C GLY A 61 7.36 15.23 7.67
N VAL A 62 8.55 15.18 7.05
CA VAL A 62 9.73 14.42 7.54
C VAL A 62 10.84 15.36 8.04
N LEU A 63 10.83 16.63 7.64
CA LEU A 63 11.66 17.67 8.23
C LEU A 63 10.76 18.67 8.97
N PHE A 64 11.18 19.04 10.18
CA PHE A 64 10.51 19.92 11.14
C PHE A 64 9.50 19.26 12.10
N SER A 65 9.81 18.07 12.62
CA SER A 65 9.49 17.82 14.03
C SER A 65 10.66 18.36 14.86
N THR A 66 10.39 19.48 15.53
CA THR A 66 11.33 20.19 16.40
C THR A 66 11.54 19.42 17.69
N THR A 67 12.35 18.35 17.65
CA THR A 67 12.93 17.77 18.86
C THR A 67 14.29 17.15 18.53
N ASN A 68 15.38 17.89 18.78
CA ASN A 68 16.73 17.40 19.12
C ASN A 68 17.19 16.01 18.59
N LEU A 69 16.95 15.70 17.31
CA LEU A 69 17.55 14.55 16.64
C LEU A 69 18.66 15.08 15.75
N SER A 70 19.90 14.76 16.12
CA SER A 70 21.06 14.98 15.27
C SER A 70 20.81 14.30 13.92
N ILE A 71 20.51 15.09 12.89
CA ILE A 71 20.40 14.58 11.52
C ILE A 71 21.71 13.82 11.25
N PRO A 72 21.69 12.54 10.87
CA PRO A 72 22.93 11.82 10.58
C PRO A 72 23.59 12.45 9.35
N TRP A 73 24.73 13.14 9.53
CA TRP A 73 25.51 13.62 8.39
C TRP A 73 26.26 12.44 7.78
N CYS A 74 26.15 12.27 6.47
CA CYS A 74 26.99 11.29 5.76
C CYS A 74 28.45 11.75 5.84
N LYS A 75 29.28 11.03 6.60
CA LYS A 75 30.72 11.30 6.66
C LYS A 75 31.34 11.12 5.27
N ASN A 76 32.16 12.07 4.86
CA ASN A 76 32.93 12.08 3.60
C ASN A 76 32.10 12.08 2.30
N GLY A 77 30.85 12.57 2.33
CA GLY A 77 30.03 12.67 1.11
C GLY A 77 29.63 11.32 0.50
N LYS A 78 29.78 10.21 1.24
CA LYS A 78 29.33 8.88 0.81
C LYS A 78 27.83 8.75 1.00
N HIS A 79 27.09 9.37 0.08
CA HIS A 79 25.65 9.26 0.01
C HIS A 79 25.23 7.89 -0.50
N GLU A 80 24.07 7.42 -0.04
CA GLU A 80 23.46 6.19 -0.53
C GLU A 80 22.04 6.50 -0.94
N GLU A 81 21.77 6.33 -2.23
CA GLU A 81 20.47 6.62 -2.83
C GLU A 81 19.40 5.67 -2.31
N GLU A 82 18.24 6.24 -1.96
CA GLU A 82 17.05 5.45 -1.66
C GLU A 82 16.46 4.89 -2.95
N ILE A 83 16.29 3.57 -3.00
CA ILE A 83 15.64 2.87 -4.11
C ILE A 83 14.43 2.14 -3.53
N SER A 84 13.23 2.50 -3.99
CA SER A 84 12.00 1.85 -3.55
C SER A 84 10.92 1.88 -4.61
N ASP A 85 9.86 1.10 -4.42
CA ASP A 85 8.74 1.03 -5.35
C ASP A 85 7.93 2.33 -5.36
N LEU A 86 7.71 2.93 -6.52
CA LEU A 86 6.79 4.06 -6.70
C LEU A 86 5.38 3.54 -7.04
N TRP A 87 4.42 3.85 -6.18
CA TRP A 87 3.03 3.42 -6.29
C TRP A 87 2.17 4.61 -6.73
N SER A 88 1.29 4.42 -7.71
CA SER A 88 0.29 5.41 -8.11
C SER A 88 -1.07 5.10 -7.49
N TYR A 89 -1.75 6.16 -7.03
CA TYR A 89 -3.14 6.11 -6.54
C TYR A 89 -4.13 5.64 -7.61
N GLU A 90 -3.82 5.77 -8.90
CA GLU A 90 -4.66 5.27 -10.00
C GLU A 90 -4.85 3.75 -9.96
N GLY A 91 -3.92 3.02 -9.34
CA GLY A 91 -4.01 1.58 -9.14
C GLY A 91 -4.71 1.16 -7.86
N LEU A 92 -5.09 2.12 -7.01
CA LEU A 92 -5.69 1.84 -5.72
C LEU A 92 -7.19 1.53 -5.90
N ASN A 93 -7.59 0.34 -5.47
CA ASN A 93 -8.97 -0.12 -5.54
C ASN A 93 -9.44 -0.49 -4.14
N TYR A 94 -10.31 0.32 -3.54
CA TYR A 94 -10.97 -0.06 -2.29
C TYR A 94 -11.89 -1.27 -2.50
N LEU A 95 -11.81 -2.22 -1.57
CA LEU A 95 -12.66 -3.40 -1.61
C LEU A 95 -14.08 -3.04 -1.20
N GLU A 96 -15.05 -3.51 -1.97
CA GLU A 96 -16.47 -3.28 -1.75
C GLU A 96 -17.21 -4.63 -1.68
N ASN A 97 -18.34 -4.65 -0.98
CA ASN A 97 -19.17 -5.84 -0.91
C ASN A 97 -19.58 -6.31 -2.31
N GLY A 98 -19.43 -7.61 -2.57
CA GLY A 98 -19.70 -8.22 -3.87
C GLY A 98 -18.49 -8.32 -4.81
N ASP A 99 -17.36 -7.67 -4.50
CA ASP A 99 -16.10 -7.90 -5.21
C ASP A 99 -15.66 -9.36 -5.05
N ILE A 100 -15.01 -9.93 -6.06
CA ILE A 100 -14.41 -11.27 -5.95
C ILE A 100 -12.90 -11.09 -5.86
N LEU A 101 -12.32 -11.55 -4.75
CA LEU A 101 -10.89 -11.46 -4.50
C LEU A 101 -10.31 -12.88 -4.37
N THR A 102 -9.15 -13.10 -4.99
CA THR A 102 -8.35 -14.31 -4.84
C THR A 102 -6.96 -13.91 -4.35
N ILE A 103 -6.52 -14.48 -3.25
CA ILE A 103 -5.24 -14.20 -2.60
C ILE A 103 -4.36 -15.43 -2.73
N TYR A 104 -3.13 -15.22 -3.22
CA TYR A 104 -2.14 -16.26 -3.44
C TYR A 104 -1.04 -16.21 -2.39
N SER A 105 -0.34 -17.32 -2.24
CA SER A 105 0.83 -17.41 -1.37
C SER A 105 1.98 -16.56 -1.93
N PRO A 106 2.64 -15.71 -1.13
CA PRO A 106 3.79 -14.92 -1.59
C PRO A 106 4.92 -15.77 -2.17
N ASN A 107 5.12 -16.98 -1.61
CA ASN A 107 6.19 -17.90 -2.00
C ASN A 107 5.77 -18.90 -3.08
N ASN A 108 4.47 -19.00 -3.39
CA ASN A 108 3.96 -19.94 -4.38
C ASN A 108 2.74 -19.35 -5.10
N PRO A 109 2.91 -18.81 -6.33
CA PRO A 109 1.84 -18.13 -7.06
C PRO A 109 0.71 -19.08 -7.51
N LYS A 110 0.89 -20.40 -7.41
CA LYS A 110 -0.16 -21.39 -7.71
C LYS A 110 -0.98 -21.76 -6.48
N LYS A 111 -0.49 -21.49 -5.27
CA LYS A 111 -1.19 -21.79 -4.01
C LYS A 111 -2.15 -20.64 -3.69
N ILE A 112 -3.43 -20.95 -3.58
CA ILE A 112 -4.47 -20.01 -3.13
C ILE A 112 -4.54 -20.08 -1.60
N GLU A 113 -4.32 -18.96 -0.93
CA GLU A 113 -4.46 -18.84 0.53
C GLU A 113 -5.90 -18.49 0.92
N TRP A 114 -6.60 -17.75 0.05
CA TRP A 114 -8.01 -17.43 0.21
C TRP A 114 -8.66 -17.06 -1.13
N ARG A 115 -9.94 -17.39 -1.29
CA ARG A 115 -10.76 -16.95 -2.41
C ARG A 115 -12.21 -16.81 -1.96
N GLY A 116 -12.84 -15.70 -2.31
CA GLY A 116 -14.24 -15.49 -1.95
C GLY A 116 -14.81 -14.18 -2.49
N THR A 117 -16.08 -13.98 -2.18
CA THR A 117 -16.76 -12.70 -2.38
C THR A 117 -16.56 -11.85 -1.14
N ILE A 118 -16.19 -10.59 -1.34
CA ILE A 118 -16.01 -9.61 -0.27
C ILE A 118 -17.36 -9.36 0.41
N SER A 119 -17.36 -9.50 1.73
CA SER A 119 -18.49 -9.24 2.63
C SER A 119 -17.92 -8.63 3.91
N LEU A 120 -17.86 -7.31 3.93
CA LEU A 120 -17.27 -6.48 4.97
C LEU A 120 -18.26 -6.28 6.11
N ILE A 121 -17.87 -6.67 7.32
CA ILE A 121 -18.64 -6.46 8.55
C ILE A 121 -18.14 -5.18 9.22
N ARG A 122 -19.04 -4.28 9.60
CA ARG A 122 -18.70 -3.12 10.43
C ARG A 122 -18.70 -3.53 11.90
N ASN A 123 -17.55 -3.46 12.57
CA ASN A 123 -17.52 -3.49 14.02
C ASN A 123 -17.97 -2.13 14.57
N THR A 124 -19.05 -2.12 15.33
CA THR A 124 -19.70 -0.91 15.86
C THR A 124 -18.97 -0.29 17.05
N SER A 125 -17.93 -0.94 17.57
CA SER A 125 -17.18 -0.53 18.76
C SER A 125 -15.89 0.24 18.47
N GLU A 126 -15.37 0.20 17.23
CA GLU A 126 -14.16 0.93 16.84
C GLU A 126 -14.57 2.09 15.91
N PRO A 127 -14.31 3.35 16.29
CA PRO A 127 -14.68 4.51 15.49
C PRO A 127 -13.75 4.56 14.28
N LEU A 128 -14.31 4.13 13.16
CA LEU A 128 -13.73 4.13 11.82
C LEU A 128 -12.71 2.99 11.64
N THR A 129 -12.79 2.28 10.50
CA THR A 129 -11.62 1.69 9.78
C THR A 129 -11.10 0.26 10.00
N HIS A 130 -11.87 -0.67 10.58
CA HIS A 130 -11.53 -2.10 10.48
C HIS A 130 -12.76 -2.92 10.13
N THR A 131 -13.19 -2.84 8.87
CA THR A 131 -14.24 -3.73 8.40
C THR A 131 -13.65 -5.10 8.12
N ASP A 132 -13.92 -6.09 8.97
CA ASP A 132 -13.41 -7.45 8.78
C ASP A 132 -14.15 -8.17 7.66
N GLN A 133 -13.46 -9.09 7.00
CA GLN A 133 -14.11 -9.99 6.05
C GLN A 133 -14.90 -11.07 6.81
N GLN A 134 -16.21 -11.16 6.53
CA GLN A 134 -17.07 -12.18 7.11
C GLN A 134 -16.51 -13.59 6.87
N GLY A 135 -16.44 -14.38 7.94
CA GLY A 135 -15.96 -15.76 7.91
C GLY A 135 -14.44 -15.91 7.80
N VAL A 136 -13.68 -14.83 7.98
CA VAL A 136 -12.21 -14.87 8.05
C VAL A 136 -11.76 -14.24 9.36
N GLU A 137 -10.83 -14.89 10.04
CA GLU A 137 -10.21 -14.37 11.26
C GLU A 137 -9.48 -13.04 10.99
N ARG A 138 -9.69 -12.04 11.86
CA ARG A 138 -9.15 -10.68 11.72
C ARG A 138 -7.63 -10.67 11.53
N GLU A 139 -6.89 -11.46 12.31
CA GLU A 139 -5.43 -11.53 12.22
C GLU A 139 -4.98 -12.04 10.86
N LYS A 140 -5.60 -13.14 10.39
CA LYS A 140 -5.33 -13.73 9.09
C LYS A 140 -5.67 -12.76 7.96
N TRP A 141 -6.81 -12.08 8.05
CA TRP A 141 -7.22 -11.08 7.08
C TRP A 141 -6.22 -9.92 7.03
N THR A 142 -5.93 -9.33 8.19
CA THR A 142 -4.99 -8.21 8.35
C THR A 142 -3.62 -8.55 7.76
N LYS A 143 -3.12 -9.76 8.05
CA LYS A 143 -1.84 -10.26 7.53
C LYS A 143 -1.75 -10.14 6.01
N TYR A 144 -2.79 -10.55 5.28
CA TYR A 144 -2.77 -10.50 3.81
C TYR A 144 -2.52 -9.09 3.25
N PHE A 145 -3.08 -8.06 3.88
CA PHE A 145 -3.00 -6.68 3.41
C PHE A 145 -1.75 -5.94 3.89
N LEU A 146 -1.31 -6.20 5.12
CA LEU A 146 -0.07 -5.62 5.65
C LEU A 146 1.17 -6.23 4.98
N GLU A 147 1.16 -7.54 4.75
CA GLU A 147 2.27 -8.26 4.07
C GLU A 147 2.16 -8.23 2.53
N LYS A 148 1.16 -7.53 1.99
CA LYS A 148 0.98 -7.29 0.55
C LYS A 148 0.94 -8.56 -0.29
N TYR A 149 0.09 -9.51 0.10
CA TYR A 149 -0.03 -10.79 -0.60
C TYR A 149 -0.43 -10.60 -2.07
N PRO A 150 0.12 -11.38 -3.01
CA PRO A 150 -0.29 -11.34 -4.41
C PRO A 150 -1.77 -11.70 -4.54
N ALA A 151 -2.50 -10.96 -5.38
CA ALA A 151 -3.94 -11.13 -5.50
C ALA A 151 -4.49 -10.87 -6.91
N GLN A 152 -5.71 -11.34 -7.14
CA GLN A 152 -6.56 -11.00 -8.27
C GLN A 152 -7.89 -10.43 -7.78
N LEU A 153 -8.33 -9.34 -8.40
CA LEU A 153 -9.58 -8.67 -8.07
C LEU A 153 -10.49 -8.62 -9.30
N ILE A 154 -11.75 -8.95 -9.10
CA ILE A 154 -12.84 -8.75 -10.06
C ILE A 154 -13.88 -7.88 -9.37
N LYS A 155 -14.02 -6.64 -9.83
CA LYS A 155 -14.99 -5.70 -9.26
C LYS A 155 -16.43 -6.19 -9.49
N ALA A 156 -17.28 -6.01 -8.50
CA ALA A 156 -18.71 -6.16 -8.65
C ALA A 156 -19.22 -5.24 -9.77
N ARG A 157 -20.26 -5.66 -10.50
CA ARG A 157 -20.94 -4.73 -11.41
C ARG A 157 -21.66 -3.69 -10.53
N LYS A 158 -21.35 -2.41 -10.74
CA LYS A 158 -22.21 -1.35 -10.21
C LYS A 158 -23.57 -1.51 -10.87
N SER A 159 -24.61 -1.71 -10.06
CA SER A 159 -26.00 -1.72 -10.49
C SER A 159 -26.42 -0.34 -10.97
#